data_AF-A0A965P6U5-F1
#
_entry.id   AF-A0A965P6U5-F1
#
_cell.length_a   1.000
_cell.length_b   1.000
_cell.length_c   1.000
_cell.angle_alpha   90.00
_cell.angle_beta   90.00
_cell.angle_gamma   90.00
#
_symmetry.space_group_name_H-M   'P 1'
#
loop_
_entity.id
_entity.type
_entity.pdbx_description
1 polymer ?
#
loop_
_entity_poly.entity_id
_entity_poly.type
_entity_poly.pdbx_seq_one_letter_code
_entity_poly.pdbx_strand_id
1 'polypeptide(L)'
;MPAAYLNAGATSLAAANWSDTTGFADSAELYVQAGTQTITGGLSPSLINGIQNFDVLSGFSGNIGGAAGSLAVETRSSLLNQATQIPRIRYYASGGSLYYTPQGAGAAGDVCDYYQIGGSGNGYITGTGTVKRLESMGGRLYIGPTIGSVANFRWVISGGSVTIDGVTGSTKIHAVTIAGGQHLLKKGIQGTSITATGFTEGLNVAGGSVTIDAYGETISDLRVYGGYVTVVNCGTIAVVSGYSGTLDFSKLQRPLTLTLLEDAPGLTVIPSKMLTITTRNPIGIGASGLT
;
A
#
# COMPACT_ATOMS: atom_id res chain seq x y z
N MET A 1 2.23 -25.97 11.98
CA MET A 1 1.67 -27.00 11.08
C MET A 1 2.61 -27.12 9.89
N PRO A 2 2.69 -28.27 9.19
CA PRO A 2 3.46 -28.34 7.95
C PRO A 2 2.88 -27.40 6.89
N ALA A 3 3.72 -26.96 5.96
CA ALA A 3 3.29 -26.17 4.81
C ALA A 3 2.35 -26.97 3.89
N ALA A 4 1.31 -26.32 3.39
CA ALA A 4 0.36 -26.89 2.43
C ALA A 4 0.46 -26.18 1.06
N TYR A 5 0.45 -26.98 0.01
CA TYR A 5 0.59 -26.53 -1.37
C TYR A 5 -0.70 -26.77 -2.14
N LEU A 6 -1.13 -25.77 -2.92
CA LEU A 6 -2.30 -25.92 -3.79
C LEU A 6 -1.96 -26.87 -4.94
N ASN A 7 -2.79 -27.89 -5.14
CA ASN A 7 -2.65 -28.88 -6.21
C ASN A 7 -2.70 -28.19 -7.58
N ALA A 8 -1.86 -28.67 -8.51
CA ALA A 8 -1.77 -28.10 -9.86
C ALA A 8 -3.13 -28.12 -10.57
N GLY A 9 -3.48 -27.00 -11.21
CA GLY A 9 -4.74 -26.85 -11.95
C GLY A 9 -5.98 -26.65 -11.09
N ALA A 10 -5.88 -26.59 -9.76
CA ALA A 10 -7.02 -26.35 -8.88
C ALA A 10 -7.68 -24.99 -9.18
N THR A 11 -9.00 -25.00 -9.35
CA THR A 11 -9.85 -23.80 -9.63
C THR A 11 -10.61 -23.31 -8.38
N SER A 12 -10.29 -23.87 -7.22
CA SER A 12 -10.89 -23.54 -5.93
C SER A 12 -9.87 -23.73 -4.81
N LEU A 13 -9.96 -22.93 -3.75
CA LEU A 13 -9.14 -23.07 -2.55
C LEU A 13 -9.76 -24.00 -1.49
N ALA A 14 -10.75 -24.81 -1.85
CA ALA A 14 -11.37 -25.80 -0.96
C ALA A 14 -10.35 -26.85 -0.46
N ALA A 15 -10.59 -27.40 0.73
CA ALA A 15 -9.69 -28.31 1.46
C ALA A 15 -9.10 -29.46 0.60
N ALA A 16 -9.93 -30.10 -0.22
CA ALA A 16 -9.53 -31.22 -1.09
C ALA A 16 -8.46 -30.87 -2.14
N ASN A 17 -8.25 -29.58 -2.43
CA ASN A 17 -7.28 -29.11 -3.40
C ASN A 17 -5.91 -28.82 -2.81
N TRP A 18 -5.70 -29.08 -1.52
CA TRP A 18 -4.42 -28.86 -0.84
C TRP A 18 -3.69 -30.18 -0.60
N SER A 19 -2.36 -30.12 -0.60
CA SER A 19 -1.49 -31.28 -0.37
C SER A 19 -1.70 -31.96 0.99
N ASP A 20 -2.21 -31.23 1.98
CA ASP A 20 -2.52 -31.71 3.32
C ASP A 20 -4.02 -32.06 3.49
N THR A 21 -4.81 -31.96 2.42
CA THR A 21 -6.27 -32.16 2.40
C THR A 21 -7.08 -31.24 3.33
N THR A 22 -6.43 -30.20 3.90
CA THR A 22 -7.03 -29.28 4.87
C THR A 22 -7.02 -27.85 4.31
N GLY A 23 -5.86 -27.36 3.89
CA GLY A 23 -5.68 -26.00 3.39
C GLY A 23 -5.91 -24.96 4.48
N PHE A 24 -6.92 -24.10 4.31
CA PHE A 24 -7.21 -23.03 5.24
C PHE A 24 -7.62 -23.55 6.62
N ALA A 25 -6.75 -23.30 7.60
CA ALA A 25 -6.95 -23.51 9.02
C ALA A 25 -6.23 -22.41 9.81
N ASP A 26 -6.55 -22.26 11.10
CA ASP A 26 -5.87 -21.29 11.96
C ASP A 26 -4.35 -21.53 11.96
N SER A 27 -3.57 -20.50 11.61
CA SER A 27 -2.10 -20.58 11.47
C SER A 27 -1.59 -21.46 10.34
N ALA A 28 -2.41 -21.73 9.32
CA ALA A 28 -1.96 -22.43 8.14
C ALA A 28 -0.85 -21.64 7.40
N GLU A 29 0.10 -22.39 6.83
CA GLU A 29 1.13 -21.90 5.92
C GLU A 29 0.79 -22.40 4.51
N LEU A 30 0.30 -21.51 3.65
CA LEU A 30 -0.31 -21.85 2.37
C LEU A 30 0.51 -21.32 1.20
N TYR A 31 0.68 -22.14 0.17
CA TYR A 31 1.48 -21.82 -1.02
C TYR A 31 0.75 -22.16 -2.33
N VAL A 32 0.70 -21.20 -3.24
CA VAL A 32 0.31 -21.41 -4.65
C VAL A 32 1.57 -21.35 -5.50
N GLN A 33 2.12 -22.50 -5.88
CA GLN A 33 3.45 -22.57 -6.50
C GLN A 33 3.44 -22.21 -7.98
N ALA A 34 2.50 -22.78 -8.74
CA ALA A 34 2.44 -22.61 -10.18
C ALA A 34 1.02 -22.78 -10.74
N GLY A 35 0.83 -22.31 -11.97
CA GLY A 35 -0.42 -22.49 -12.71
C GLY A 35 -0.92 -21.23 -13.41
N THR A 36 -1.86 -21.41 -14.33
CA THR A 36 -2.45 -20.35 -15.16
C THR A 36 -3.96 -20.27 -15.00
N GLN A 37 -4.53 -21.09 -14.12
CA GLN A 37 -5.97 -21.24 -13.96
C GLN A 37 -6.59 -20.09 -13.18
N THR A 38 -7.90 -19.95 -13.34
CA THR A 38 -8.71 -19.02 -12.55
C THR A 38 -9.30 -19.76 -11.35
N ILE A 39 -9.03 -19.24 -10.16
CA ILE A 39 -9.48 -19.75 -8.86
C ILE A 39 -10.63 -18.86 -8.37
N THR A 40 -11.85 -19.39 -8.39
CA THR A 40 -13.08 -18.65 -8.04
C THR A 40 -13.83 -19.25 -6.86
N GLY A 41 -13.49 -20.48 -6.45
CA GLY A 41 -14.10 -21.16 -5.31
C GLY A 41 -13.26 -21.08 -4.03
N GLY A 42 -13.91 -21.24 -2.87
CA GLY A 42 -13.23 -21.35 -1.57
C GLY A 42 -12.56 -20.06 -1.09
N LEU A 43 -13.02 -18.90 -1.55
CA LEU A 43 -12.36 -17.61 -1.31
C LEU A 43 -12.62 -17.04 0.09
N SER A 44 -13.56 -17.58 0.87
CA SER A 44 -13.93 -17.03 2.18
C SER A 44 -13.86 -18.10 3.28
N PRO A 45 -12.66 -18.57 3.65
CA PRO A 45 -12.52 -19.46 4.80
C PRO A 45 -13.06 -18.78 6.07
N SER A 46 -13.71 -19.55 6.94
CA SER A 46 -14.17 -19.08 8.24
C SER A 46 -13.18 -19.54 9.30
N LEU A 47 -12.33 -18.61 9.75
CA LEU A 47 -11.24 -18.87 10.70
C LEU A 47 -11.48 -18.13 12.02
N ILE A 48 -10.98 -18.69 13.12
CA ILE A 48 -11.13 -18.05 14.43
C ILE A 48 -9.97 -17.08 14.66
N ASN A 49 -8.76 -17.47 14.27
CA ASN A 49 -7.54 -16.73 14.56
C ASN A 49 -6.81 -16.21 13.32
N GLY A 50 -7.19 -16.64 12.11
CA GLY A 50 -6.54 -16.27 10.86
C GLY A 50 -5.35 -17.18 10.51
N ILE A 51 -4.75 -16.98 9.33
CA ILE A 51 -3.65 -17.78 8.81
C ILE A 51 -2.27 -17.24 9.20
N GLN A 52 -1.22 -18.06 9.07
CA GLN A 52 0.16 -17.60 9.20
C GLN A 52 0.65 -17.00 7.88
N ASN A 53 0.46 -17.69 6.74
CA ASN A 53 0.76 -17.09 5.45
C ASN A 53 -0.06 -17.66 4.29
N PHE A 54 -0.24 -16.83 3.27
CA PHE A 54 -0.67 -17.23 1.94
C PHE A 54 0.29 -16.61 0.92
N ASP A 55 1.13 -17.45 0.32
CA ASP A 55 2.17 -17.03 -0.62
C ASP A 55 1.86 -17.55 -2.03
N VAL A 56 1.60 -16.65 -2.97
CA VAL A 56 1.51 -16.96 -4.41
C VAL A 56 2.89 -16.72 -5.03
N LEU A 57 3.48 -17.76 -5.60
CA LEU A 57 4.86 -17.73 -6.08
C LEU A 57 4.94 -17.44 -7.58
N SER A 58 6.15 -17.20 -8.08
CA SER A 58 6.42 -16.76 -9.45
C SER A 58 6.06 -17.78 -10.53
N GLY A 59 5.89 -19.07 -10.20
CA GLY A 59 5.40 -20.05 -11.15
C GLY A 59 3.92 -19.86 -11.53
N PHE A 60 3.18 -19.03 -10.79
CA PHE A 60 1.76 -18.76 -11.04
C PHE A 60 1.59 -17.50 -11.92
N SER A 61 0.61 -17.52 -12.81
CA SER A 61 0.20 -16.38 -13.64
C SER A 61 -1.31 -16.35 -13.91
N GLY A 62 -2.09 -17.14 -13.16
CA GLY A 62 -3.56 -17.19 -13.24
C GLY A 62 -4.23 -16.12 -12.38
N ASN A 63 -5.55 -16.25 -12.16
CA ASN A 63 -6.30 -15.29 -11.34
C ASN A 63 -6.82 -15.97 -10.07
N ILE A 64 -6.77 -15.28 -8.93
CA ILE A 64 -7.42 -15.69 -7.68
C ILE A 64 -8.44 -14.62 -7.31
N GLY A 65 -9.71 -14.99 -7.31
CA GLY A 65 -10.84 -14.06 -7.14
C GLY A 65 -11.25 -13.36 -8.45
N GLY A 66 -11.86 -12.18 -8.31
CA GLY A 66 -12.34 -11.35 -9.41
C GLY A 66 -13.86 -11.14 -9.32
N ALA A 67 -14.59 -11.46 -10.40
CA ALA A 67 -16.05 -11.35 -10.40
C ALA A 67 -16.74 -12.23 -9.33
N ALA A 68 -16.09 -13.31 -8.92
CA ALA A 68 -16.55 -14.20 -7.84
C ALA A 68 -16.26 -13.66 -6.42
N GLY A 69 -15.65 -12.48 -6.31
CA GLY A 69 -15.24 -11.87 -5.05
C GLY A 69 -13.73 -11.97 -4.82
N SER A 70 -13.32 -11.55 -3.62
CA SER A 70 -11.92 -11.53 -3.18
C SER A 70 -11.63 -12.71 -2.26
N LEU A 71 -10.38 -13.16 -2.22
CA LEU A 71 -9.88 -13.98 -1.12
C LEU A 71 -10.03 -13.18 0.18
N ALA A 72 -10.95 -13.60 1.01
CA ALA A 72 -11.37 -12.98 2.25
C ALA A 72 -10.77 -13.77 3.42
N VAL A 73 -9.61 -13.31 3.90
CA VAL A 73 -8.87 -13.99 4.98
C VAL A 73 -8.00 -13.04 5.79
N GLU A 74 -8.05 -13.18 7.10
CA GLU A 74 -7.25 -12.45 8.08
C GLU A 74 -5.92 -13.15 8.31
N THR A 75 -4.90 -12.37 8.69
CA THR A 75 -3.65 -12.92 9.21
C THR A 75 -3.66 -13.01 10.73
N ARG A 76 -3.01 -14.03 11.30
CA ARG A 76 -2.98 -14.27 12.74
C ARG A 76 -2.03 -13.31 13.47
N SER A 77 -2.51 -12.13 13.84
CA SER A 77 -1.70 -11.07 14.48
C SER A 77 -0.90 -11.49 15.72
N SER A 78 -1.31 -12.54 16.45
CA SER A 78 -0.53 -13.08 17.58
C SER A 78 0.81 -13.71 17.16
N LEU A 79 0.99 -14.02 15.88
CA LEU A 79 2.24 -14.53 15.31
C LEU A 79 3.14 -13.42 14.74
N LEU A 80 2.79 -12.14 14.92
CA LEU A 80 3.53 -11.03 14.31
C LEU A 80 4.99 -11.04 14.74
N ASN A 81 5.86 -11.30 13.78
CA ASN A 81 7.31 -11.21 13.91
C ASN A 81 7.85 -10.31 12.78
N GLN A 82 8.41 -9.17 13.19
CA GLN A 82 8.90 -8.16 12.26
C GLN A 82 10.17 -8.60 11.51
N ALA A 83 10.98 -9.48 12.09
CA ALA A 83 12.21 -9.95 11.47
C ALA A 83 11.94 -10.97 10.37
N THR A 84 11.01 -11.90 10.61
CA THR A 84 10.64 -12.95 9.65
C THR A 84 9.49 -12.54 8.73
N GLN A 85 8.89 -11.37 8.96
CA GLN A 85 7.83 -10.80 8.12
C GLN A 85 6.60 -11.73 8.02
N ILE A 86 6.16 -12.25 9.17
CA ILE A 86 4.97 -13.09 9.31
C ILE A 86 4.08 -12.52 10.43
N PRO A 87 2.76 -12.79 10.41
CA PRO A 87 2.03 -13.46 9.33
C PRO A 87 1.86 -12.55 8.10
N ARG A 88 1.58 -13.12 6.92
CA ARG A 88 1.55 -12.35 5.67
C ARG A 88 0.61 -12.87 4.57
N ILE A 89 0.31 -11.99 3.63
CA ILE A 89 -0.19 -12.31 2.29
C ILE A 89 0.86 -11.86 1.30
N ARG A 90 1.33 -12.75 0.43
CA ARG A 90 2.36 -12.44 -0.57
C ARG A 90 1.88 -12.81 -1.97
N TYR A 91 2.03 -11.88 -2.91
CA TYR A 91 1.70 -12.09 -4.32
C TYR A 91 2.91 -11.82 -5.21
N TYR A 92 3.68 -12.88 -5.52
CA TYR A 92 4.91 -12.84 -6.32
C TYR A 92 4.74 -13.50 -7.71
N ALA A 93 3.50 -13.62 -8.17
CA ALA A 93 3.14 -14.23 -9.45
C ALA A 93 3.79 -13.50 -10.65
N SER A 94 4.13 -14.25 -11.70
CA SER A 94 4.68 -13.72 -12.95
C SER A 94 3.62 -13.07 -13.86
N GLY A 95 2.37 -12.99 -13.42
CA GLY A 95 1.26 -12.38 -14.16
C GLY A 95 -0.03 -12.51 -13.38
N GLY A 96 -1.17 -12.38 -14.07
CA GLY A 96 -2.48 -12.63 -13.48
C GLY A 96 -2.87 -11.63 -12.39
N SER A 97 -3.84 -12.01 -11.55
CA SER A 97 -4.38 -11.14 -10.50
C SER A 97 -4.67 -11.85 -9.19
N LEU A 98 -4.46 -11.17 -8.05
CA LEU A 98 -4.99 -11.55 -6.74
C LEU A 98 -5.94 -10.47 -6.24
N TYR A 99 -7.21 -10.85 -6.07
CA TYR A 99 -8.20 -10.07 -5.35
C TYR A 99 -8.22 -10.52 -3.90
N TYR A 100 -7.94 -9.61 -2.98
CA TYR A 100 -7.76 -9.87 -1.55
C TYR A 100 -8.59 -8.88 -0.72
N THR A 101 -9.11 -9.35 0.40
CA THR A 101 -9.69 -8.51 1.46
C THR A 101 -9.23 -9.05 2.82
N PRO A 102 -8.76 -8.19 3.73
CA PRO A 102 -8.36 -8.59 5.07
C PRO A 102 -9.53 -8.90 5.99
N GLN A 103 -10.77 -8.69 5.53
CA GLN A 103 -11.99 -9.12 6.19
C GLN A 103 -12.36 -10.52 5.72
N GLY A 104 -12.13 -11.55 6.54
CA GLY A 104 -12.57 -12.90 6.28
C GLY A 104 -14.01 -13.16 6.74
N ALA A 105 -14.46 -14.40 6.59
CA ALA A 105 -15.79 -14.83 7.05
C ALA A 105 -15.77 -15.29 8.52
N GLY A 106 -14.64 -15.11 9.19
CA GLY A 106 -14.36 -15.62 10.52
C GLY A 106 -14.64 -14.61 11.64
N ALA A 107 -14.13 -14.93 12.83
CA ALA A 107 -14.12 -14.02 13.98
C ALA A 107 -12.75 -13.35 14.18
N ALA A 108 -11.78 -13.66 13.33
CA ALA A 108 -10.47 -13.02 13.37
C ALA A 108 -10.62 -11.52 13.05
N GLY A 109 -9.70 -10.70 13.57
CA GLY A 109 -9.75 -9.27 13.31
C GLY A 109 -9.44 -8.97 11.85
N ASP A 110 -10.22 -8.08 11.22
CA ASP A 110 -10.11 -7.64 9.82
C ASP A 110 -8.75 -6.99 9.49
N VAL A 111 -7.68 -7.77 9.55
CA VAL A 111 -6.28 -7.33 9.61
C VAL A 111 -5.43 -8.20 8.70
N CYS A 112 -4.64 -7.51 7.88
CA CYS A 112 -3.45 -8.04 7.23
C CYS A 112 -2.22 -7.43 7.91
N ASP A 113 -1.44 -8.24 8.61
CA ASP A 113 -0.23 -7.80 9.29
C ASP A 113 0.86 -7.40 8.30
N TYR A 114 1.00 -8.16 7.22
CA TYR A 114 1.92 -7.84 6.14
C TYR A 114 1.35 -8.26 4.78
N TYR A 115 1.11 -7.28 3.91
CA TYR A 115 0.88 -7.52 2.49
C TYR A 115 2.15 -7.26 1.67
N GLN A 116 2.56 -8.22 0.84
CA GLN A 116 3.70 -8.07 -0.07
C GLN A 116 3.28 -8.36 -1.51
N ILE A 117 3.65 -7.48 -2.43
CA ILE A 117 3.54 -7.75 -3.86
C ILE A 117 4.88 -7.53 -4.55
N GLY A 118 5.23 -8.51 -5.39
CA GLY A 118 6.43 -8.56 -6.20
C GLY A 118 6.11 -9.28 -7.51
N GLY A 119 6.99 -9.20 -8.50
CA GLY A 119 6.71 -9.76 -9.84
C GLY A 119 5.92 -8.80 -10.74
N SER A 120 5.18 -9.35 -11.71
CA SER A 120 4.55 -8.61 -12.82
C SER A 120 3.02 -8.67 -12.83
N GLY A 121 2.41 -9.36 -11.85
CA GLY A 121 0.95 -9.46 -11.74
C GLY A 121 0.26 -8.24 -11.11
N ASN A 122 -1.05 -8.37 -10.90
CA ASN A 122 -1.91 -7.33 -10.32
C ASN A 122 -2.44 -7.76 -8.94
N GLY A 123 -2.27 -6.91 -7.93
CA GLY A 123 -2.91 -7.05 -6.63
C GLY A 123 -4.08 -6.09 -6.49
N TYR A 124 -5.17 -6.54 -5.90
CA TYR A 124 -6.33 -5.72 -5.54
C TYR A 124 -6.66 -5.96 -4.07
N ILE A 125 -6.37 -5.00 -3.20
CA ILE A 125 -6.83 -5.02 -1.80
C ILE A 125 -8.14 -4.26 -1.76
N THR A 126 -9.22 -4.98 -1.45
CA THR A 126 -10.62 -4.54 -1.57
C THR A 126 -11.36 -4.82 -0.27
N GLY A 127 -12.64 -4.46 -0.19
CA GLY A 127 -13.44 -4.70 1.01
C GLY A 127 -13.08 -3.75 2.14
N THR A 128 -13.23 -4.20 3.38
CA THR A 128 -12.93 -3.40 4.58
C THR A 128 -11.84 -4.06 5.41
N GLY A 129 -11.25 -3.30 6.33
CA GLY A 129 -10.21 -3.78 7.24
C GLY A 129 -8.91 -2.97 7.12
N THR A 130 -7.85 -3.48 7.73
CA THR A 130 -6.59 -2.76 7.87
C THR A 130 -5.40 -3.56 7.37
N VAL A 131 -4.43 -2.86 6.79
CA VAL A 131 -3.12 -3.42 6.45
C VAL A 131 -2.07 -2.72 7.30
N LYS A 132 -1.42 -3.44 8.21
CA LYS A 132 -0.36 -2.87 9.06
C LYS A 132 0.85 -2.51 8.21
N ARG A 133 1.48 -3.50 7.59
CA ARG A 133 2.60 -3.32 6.66
C ARG A 133 2.22 -3.67 5.24
N LEU A 134 2.67 -2.84 4.33
CA LEU A 134 2.51 -3.06 2.90
C LEU A 134 3.85 -2.84 2.23
N GLU A 135 4.23 -3.77 1.37
CA GLU A 135 5.42 -3.65 0.55
C GLU A 135 5.10 -3.94 -0.91
N SER A 136 5.34 -2.97 -1.78
CA SER A 136 5.18 -3.12 -3.23
C SER A 136 6.51 -2.88 -3.91
N MET A 137 7.08 -3.96 -4.46
CA MET A 137 8.38 -3.95 -5.16
C MET A 137 8.22 -4.02 -6.69
N GLY A 138 7.02 -4.32 -7.18
CA GLY A 138 6.73 -4.54 -8.58
C GLY A 138 5.25 -4.71 -8.84
N GLY A 139 4.90 -5.03 -10.09
CA GLY A 139 3.54 -5.28 -10.52
C GLY A 139 2.65 -4.04 -10.45
N ARG A 140 1.35 -4.26 -10.33
CA ARG A 140 0.34 -3.21 -10.09
C ARG A 140 -0.43 -3.53 -8.84
N LEU A 141 -0.64 -2.54 -7.98
CA LEU A 141 -1.43 -2.69 -6.76
C LEU A 141 -2.53 -1.64 -6.71
N TYR A 142 -3.77 -2.08 -6.55
CA TYR A 142 -4.89 -1.23 -6.22
C TYR A 142 -5.27 -1.44 -4.76
N ILE A 143 -5.49 -0.36 -4.02
CA ILE A 143 -5.94 -0.38 -2.63
C ILE A 143 -7.24 0.41 -2.55
N GLY A 144 -8.31 -0.25 -2.12
CA GLY A 144 -9.65 0.32 -2.03
C GLY A 144 -9.78 1.43 -0.97
N PRO A 145 -10.76 2.33 -1.13
CA PRO A 145 -10.91 3.53 -0.30
C PRO A 145 -11.17 3.23 1.18
N THR A 146 -11.77 2.08 1.48
CA THR A 146 -12.13 1.61 2.82
C THR A 146 -10.99 0.87 3.53
N ILE A 147 -9.88 0.59 2.85
CA ILE A 147 -8.72 -0.05 3.48
C ILE A 147 -7.97 0.96 4.33
N GLY A 148 -7.85 0.64 5.61
CA GLY A 148 -7.10 1.42 6.59
C GLY A 148 -5.63 1.02 6.68
N SER A 149 -4.84 1.91 7.25
CA SER A 149 -3.51 1.60 7.77
C SER A 149 -3.52 1.70 9.29
N VAL A 150 -2.47 1.22 9.94
CA VAL A 150 -2.35 1.25 11.40
C VAL A 150 -1.23 2.21 11.81
N ALA A 151 -1.45 2.99 12.86
CA ALA A 151 -0.43 3.85 13.46
C ALA A 151 0.84 3.06 13.79
N ASN A 152 1.98 3.75 13.81
CA ASN A 152 3.31 3.18 14.05
C ASN A 152 3.83 2.19 12.99
N PHE A 153 3.03 1.83 11.99
CA PHE A 153 3.45 1.06 10.82
C PHE A 153 3.57 1.96 9.59
N ARG A 154 4.41 1.50 8.66
CA ARG A 154 4.71 2.18 7.41
C ARG A 154 4.42 1.27 6.23
N TRP A 155 3.85 1.86 5.19
CA TRP A 155 3.78 1.24 3.87
C TRP A 155 4.99 1.67 3.03
N VAL A 156 5.63 0.72 2.36
CA VAL A 156 6.82 0.94 1.54
C VAL A 156 6.51 0.55 0.11
N ILE A 157 6.72 1.49 -0.81
CA ILE A 157 6.43 1.32 -2.23
C ILE A 157 7.71 1.65 -2.98
N SER A 158 8.41 0.62 -3.45
CA SER A 158 9.74 0.73 -4.05
C SER A 158 9.77 0.46 -5.56
N GLY A 159 8.67 -0.03 -6.13
CA GLY A 159 8.56 -0.27 -7.56
C GLY A 159 7.13 -0.48 -8.04
N GLY A 160 6.99 -0.80 -9.33
CA GLY A 160 5.69 -1.04 -9.96
C GLY A 160 4.81 0.22 -10.02
N SER A 161 3.50 0.00 -9.96
CA SER A 161 2.51 1.08 -9.84
C SER A 161 1.50 0.78 -8.75
N VAL A 162 1.20 1.78 -7.93
CA VAL A 162 0.27 1.64 -6.80
C VAL A 162 -0.75 2.76 -6.85
N THR A 163 -2.02 2.39 -6.82
CA THR A 163 -3.14 3.32 -6.63
C THR A 163 -3.70 3.11 -5.22
N ILE A 164 -3.49 4.10 -4.36
CA ILE A 164 -4.16 4.19 -3.08
C ILE A 164 -5.43 5.01 -3.29
N ASP A 165 -6.54 4.33 -3.52
CA ASP A 165 -7.80 4.97 -3.87
C ASP A 165 -8.45 5.62 -2.66
N GLY A 166 -9.29 6.61 -2.90
CA GLY A 166 -9.92 7.43 -1.88
C GLY A 166 -10.97 8.34 -2.48
N VAL A 167 -11.77 8.92 -1.59
CA VAL A 167 -12.73 9.99 -1.81
C VAL A 167 -12.69 10.93 -0.61
N THR A 168 -13.26 12.13 -0.71
CA THR A 168 -13.40 13.04 0.44
C THR A 168 -14.03 12.31 1.64
N GLY A 169 -13.41 12.43 2.81
CA GLY A 169 -13.79 11.76 4.05
C GLY A 169 -13.22 10.34 4.22
N SER A 170 -12.41 9.85 3.27
CA SER A 170 -11.75 8.55 3.44
C SER A 170 -10.80 8.56 4.64
N THR A 171 -10.63 7.40 5.27
CA THR A 171 -9.64 7.22 6.33
C THR A 171 -8.26 7.67 5.86
N LYS A 172 -7.48 8.37 6.68
CA LYS A 172 -6.12 8.77 6.27
C LYS A 172 -5.15 7.60 6.41
N ILE A 173 -4.12 7.58 5.58
CA ILE A 173 -3.00 6.65 5.77
C ILE A 173 -2.02 7.25 6.77
N HIS A 174 -1.45 6.44 7.66
CA HIS A 174 -0.57 6.92 8.71
C HIS A 174 0.80 7.32 8.15
N ALA A 175 1.49 6.40 7.47
CA ALA A 175 2.80 6.66 6.86
C ALA A 175 3.03 5.85 5.59
N VAL A 176 3.62 6.50 4.58
CA VAL A 176 3.97 5.89 3.29
C VAL A 176 5.37 6.36 2.89
N THR A 177 6.21 5.45 2.40
CA THR A 177 7.47 5.78 1.75
C THR A 177 7.48 5.27 0.33
N ILE A 178 7.77 6.18 -0.60
CA ILE A 178 7.90 5.93 -2.04
C ILE A 178 9.38 6.02 -2.40
N ALA A 179 9.97 4.92 -2.84
CA ALA A 179 11.38 4.81 -3.20
C ALA A 179 11.62 4.58 -4.70
N GLY A 180 10.57 4.26 -5.46
CA GLY A 180 10.63 3.97 -6.90
C GLY A 180 9.25 3.59 -7.42
N GLY A 181 9.07 3.57 -8.74
CA GLY A 181 7.77 3.29 -9.38
C GLY A 181 6.96 4.53 -9.75
N GLN A 182 5.69 4.34 -10.13
CA GLN A 182 4.75 5.42 -10.48
C GLN A 182 3.40 5.22 -9.77
N HIS A 183 3.03 6.17 -8.92
CA HIS A 183 1.93 5.97 -7.97
C HIS A 183 0.88 7.07 -8.01
N LEU A 184 -0.32 6.72 -7.58
CA LEU A 184 -1.45 7.63 -7.40
C LEU A 184 -1.96 7.53 -5.96
N LEU A 185 -1.97 8.66 -5.26
CA LEU A 185 -2.46 8.78 -3.90
C LEU A 185 -3.74 9.64 -3.89
N LYS A 186 -4.87 9.02 -3.53
CA LYS A 186 -6.18 9.68 -3.46
C LYS A 186 -6.71 9.82 -2.04
N LYS A 187 -5.91 9.46 -1.02
CA LYS A 187 -6.23 9.57 0.41
C LYS A 187 -5.34 10.62 1.07
N GLY A 188 -5.81 11.20 2.17
CA GLY A 188 -4.98 12.01 3.06
C GLY A 188 -3.94 11.19 3.80
N ILE A 189 -2.94 11.87 4.34
CA ILE A 189 -1.87 11.28 5.15
C ILE A 189 -1.88 11.95 6.51
N GLN A 190 -2.02 11.17 7.58
CA GLN A 190 -2.10 11.67 8.94
C GLN A 190 -0.73 11.96 9.55
N GLY A 191 0.29 11.17 9.19
CA GLY A 191 1.55 11.12 9.92
C GLY A 191 1.45 10.26 11.17
N THR A 192 2.52 9.56 11.52
CA THR A 192 2.61 8.80 12.79
C THR A 192 4.07 8.63 13.20
N SER A 193 4.33 8.51 14.50
CA SER A 193 5.65 8.11 15.01
C SER A 193 5.88 6.64 14.71
N ILE A 194 6.89 6.31 13.91
CA ILE A 194 7.22 4.92 13.57
C ILE A 194 8.04 4.32 14.71
N THR A 195 7.52 3.29 15.38
CA THR A 195 8.20 2.68 16.54
C THR A 195 9.62 2.21 16.23
N ALA A 196 9.86 1.69 15.03
CA ALA A 196 11.17 1.16 14.65
C ALA A 196 12.23 2.25 14.41
N THR A 197 11.82 3.48 14.07
CA THR A 197 12.76 4.57 13.73
C THR A 197 12.72 5.71 14.75
N GLY A 198 11.65 5.81 15.56
CA GLY A 198 11.42 6.90 16.50
C GLY A 198 11.00 8.23 15.83
N PHE A 199 10.95 8.29 14.50
CA PHE A 199 10.60 9.50 13.76
C PHE A 199 9.11 9.54 13.44
N THR A 200 8.53 10.74 13.50
CA THR A 200 7.24 11.00 12.84
C THR A 200 7.46 10.95 11.34
N GLU A 201 6.72 10.09 10.65
CA GLU A 201 6.77 9.96 9.21
C GLU A 201 5.35 10.15 8.65
N GLY A 202 5.21 11.00 7.62
CA GLY A 202 4.00 11.10 6.80
C GLY A 202 4.21 10.43 5.44
N LEU A 203 4.16 11.24 4.38
CA LEU A 203 4.50 10.82 3.02
C LEU A 203 5.96 11.15 2.73
N ASN A 204 6.80 10.13 2.62
CA ASN A 204 8.19 10.29 2.21
C ASN A 204 8.34 9.89 0.74
N VAL A 205 8.98 10.74 -0.06
CA VAL A 205 9.30 10.47 -1.47
C VAL A 205 10.81 10.57 -1.63
N ALA A 206 11.44 9.41 -1.76
CA ALA A 206 12.89 9.27 -1.93
C ALA A 206 13.29 8.92 -3.37
N GLY A 207 12.33 8.52 -4.21
CA GLY A 207 12.52 8.19 -5.61
C GLY A 207 11.17 7.95 -6.31
N GLY A 208 11.20 7.56 -7.59
CA GLY A 208 10.00 7.31 -8.37
C GLY A 208 9.14 8.56 -8.60
N SER A 209 7.86 8.35 -8.89
CA SER A 209 6.87 9.43 -9.01
C SER A 209 5.59 9.14 -8.24
N VAL A 210 4.98 10.20 -7.70
CA VAL A 210 3.68 10.15 -7.06
C VAL A 210 2.82 11.32 -7.51
N THR A 211 1.61 11.00 -7.94
CA THR A 211 0.54 11.99 -8.15
C THR A 211 -0.35 12.00 -6.93
N ILE A 212 -0.49 13.17 -6.30
CA ILE A 212 -1.40 13.42 -5.19
C ILE A 212 -2.70 14.01 -5.76
N ASP A 213 -3.75 13.20 -5.71
CA ASP A 213 -5.12 13.55 -6.07
C ASP A 213 -6.06 13.24 -4.90
N ALA A 214 -5.69 13.76 -3.72
CA ALA A 214 -6.33 13.49 -2.44
C ALA A 214 -7.58 14.35 -2.20
N TYR A 215 -8.25 14.82 -3.25
CA TYR A 215 -9.46 15.66 -3.15
C TYR A 215 -9.30 16.84 -2.18
N GLY A 216 -10.12 16.93 -1.13
CA GLY A 216 -10.05 17.94 -0.06
C GLY A 216 -9.27 17.48 1.17
N GLU A 217 -8.60 16.33 1.11
CA GLU A 217 -7.89 15.76 2.26
C GLU A 217 -6.60 16.52 2.60
N THR A 218 -6.14 16.30 3.83
CA THR A 218 -4.88 16.84 4.35
C THR A 218 -3.75 15.84 4.21
N ILE A 219 -2.56 16.34 3.85
CA ILE A 219 -1.28 15.67 4.04
C ILE A 219 -0.56 16.38 5.19
N SER A 220 -0.41 15.72 6.34
CA SER A 220 0.19 16.35 7.52
C SER A 220 1.69 16.62 7.36
N ASP A 221 2.41 15.71 6.72
CA ASP A 221 3.86 15.78 6.54
C ASP A 221 4.22 15.17 5.18
N LEU A 222 4.87 15.96 4.32
CA LEU A 222 5.40 15.54 3.02
C LEU A 222 6.91 15.80 3.00
N ARG A 223 7.70 14.74 2.87
CA ARG A 223 9.16 14.84 2.76
C ARG A 223 9.61 14.42 1.39
N VAL A 224 10.37 15.29 0.73
CA VAL A 224 10.88 15.03 -0.62
C VAL A 224 12.40 14.93 -0.55
N TYR A 225 12.91 13.71 -0.52
CA TYR A 225 14.34 13.40 -0.57
C TYR A 225 14.83 13.13 -2.00
N GLY A 226 13.92 13.00 -2.96
CA GLY A 226 14.17 12.77 -4.38
C GLY A 226 12.86 12.52 -5.13
N GLY A 227 12.96 12.02 -6.36
CA GLY A 227 11.78 11.66 -7.18
C GLY A 227 10.98 12.85 -7.69
N TYR A 228 9.74 12.57 -8.11
CA TYR A 228 8.82 13.56 -8.70
C TYR A 228 7.45 13.51 -8.02
N VAL A 229 7.05 14.60 -7.38
CA VAL A 229 5.74 14.74 -6.72
C VAL A 229 4.89 15.69 -7.54
N THR A 230 3.77 15.21 -8.07
CA THR A 230 2.77 16.06 -8.73
C THR A 230 1.57 16.23 -7.81
N VAL A 231 1.14 17.46 -7.55
CA VAL A 231 -0.07 17.73 -6.77
C VAL A 231 -1.18 18.23 -7.70
N VAL A 232 -2.28 17.46 -7.78
CA VAL A 232 -3.44 17.76 -8.62
C VAL A 232 -4.60 18.26 -7.77
N ASN A 233 -4.97 17.52 -6.72
CA ASN A 233 -5.95 17.93 -5.72
C ASN A 233 -5.46 17.57 -4.31
N CYS A 234 -5.54 18.53 -3.39
CA CYS A 234 -5.35 18.35 -1.96
C CYS A 234 -5.96 19.57 -1.25
N GLY A 235 -6.51 19.40 -0.05
CA GLY A 235 -7.04 20.52 0.72
C GLY A 235 -5.94 21.36 1.37
N THR A 236 -5.00 20.69 2.05
CA THR A 236 -3.88 21.35 2.73
C THR A 236 -2.71 20.39 2.84
N ILE A 237 -1.50 20.90 2.66
CA ILE A 237 -0.28 20.22 3.09
C ILE A 237 0.27 21.02 4.27
N ALA A 238 0.34 20.43 5.46
CA ALA A 238 0.73 21.18 6.64
C ALA A 238 2.24 21.46 6.64
N VAL A 239 3.07 20.45 6.37
CA VAL A 239 4.52 20.60 6.28
C VAL A 239 5.04 19.96 5.01
N VAL A 240 5.89 20.68 4.30
CA VAL A 240 6.78 20.13 3.27
C VAL A 240 8.21 20.34 3.72
N SER A 241 8.97 19.25 3.85
CA SER A 241 10.43 19.29 3.98
C SER A 241 11.07 18.72 2.71
N GLY A 242 11.43 19.60 1.79
CA GLY A 242 11.97 19.25 0.47
C GLY A 242 13.47 19.46 0.39
N TYR A 243 14.22 18.37 0.26
CA TYR A 243 15.67 18.34 0.21
C TYR A 243 16.22 18.18 -1.21
N SER A 244 15.54 17.37 -2.04
CA SER A 244 15.93 17.10 -3.44
C SER A 244 14.73 16.61 -4.25
N GLY A 245 14.83 16.64 -5.58
CA GLY A 245 13.78 16.17 -6.51
C GLY A 245 12.88 17.29 -7.02
N THR A 246 11.70 16.92 -7.51
CA THR A 246 10.73 17.89 -8.05
C THR A 246 9.41 17.84 -7.29
N LEU A 247 8.93 19.02 -6.91
CA LEU A 247 7.60 19.26 -6.36
C LEU A 247 6.81 20.13 -7.33
N ASP A 248 5.86 19.52 -8.03
CA ASP A 248 5.11 20.11 -9.13
C ASP A 248 3.67 20.44 -8.73
N PHE A 249 3.38 21.73 -8.66
CA PHE A 249 2.05 22.27 -8.41
C PHE A 249 1.37 22.81 -9.68
N SER A 250 2.02 22.74 -10.84
CA SER A 250 1.48 23.29 -12.10
C SER A 250 0.15 22.66 -12.53
N LYS A 251 -0.18 21.50 -11.97
CA LYS A 251 -1.39 20.72 -12.25
C LYS A 251 -2.49 20.87 -11.21
N LEU A 252 -2.35 21.80 -10.25
CA LEU A 252 -3.40 22.07 -9.27
C LEU A 252 -4.74 22.40 -9.95
N GLN A 253 -5.78 21.67 -9.55
CA GLN A 253 -7.17 21.88 -10.00
C GLN A 253 -8.02 22.63 -8.96
N ARG A 254 -7.46 22.91 -7.78
CA ARG A 254 -8.09 23.67 -6.70
C ARG A 254 -7.04 24.45 -5.91
N PRO A 255 -7.44 25.51 -5.18
CA PRO A 255 -6.54 26.21 -4.28
C PRO A 255 -5.92 25.25 -3.27
N LEU A 256 -4.61 25.35 -3.07
CA LEU A 256 -3.87 24.57 -2.09
C LEU A 256 -3.19 25.52 -1.11
N THR A 257 -3.38 25.26 0.19
CA THR A 257 -2.58 25.90 1.24
C THR A 257 -1.45 24.96 1.66
N LEU A 258 -0.22 25.46 1.58
CA LEU A 258 0.97 24.89 2.18
C LEU A 258 1.34 25.72 3.42
N THR A 259 1.20 25.15 4.62
CA THR A 259 1.41 25.93 5.85
C THR A 259 2.89 26.24 6.09
N LEU A 260 3.76 25.24 5.98
CA LEU A 260 5.21 25.39 6.11
C LEU A 260 5.92 24.70 4.95
N LEU A 261 6.75 25.47 4.23
CA LEU A 261 7.72 24.94 3.27
C LEU A 261 9.14 25.12 3.82
N GLU A 262 9.82 24.01 4.09
CA GLU A 262 11.27 23.96 4.25
C GLU A 262 11.88 23.44 2.95
N ASP A 263 12.65 24.29 2.26
CA ASP A 263 13.15 23.99 0.93
C ASP A 263 14.67 24.13 0.83
N ALA A 264 15.36 23.09 0.37
CA ALA A 264 16.81 23.07 0.21
C ALA A 264 17.23 23.20 -1.28
N PRO A 265 18.51 23.47 -1.57
CA PRO A 265 18.98 23.79 -2.94
C PRO A 265 18.83 22.65 -3.96
N GLY A 266 18.71 21.40 -3.49
CA GLY A 266 18.48 20.25 -4.36
C GLY A 266 17.04 20.13 -4.87
N LEU A 267 16.10 20.86 -4.28
CA LEU A 267 14.68 20.79 -4.64
C LEU A 267 14.37 21.74 -5.81
N THR A 268 13.59 21.24 -6.75
CA THR A 268 12.91 22.05 -7.77
C THR A 268 11.44 22.16 -7.43
N VAL A 269 10.92 23.38 -7.36
CA VAL A 269 9.49 23.62 -7.19
C VAL A 269 8.93 24.23 -8.46
N ILE A 270 7.87 23.64 -9.00
CA ILE A 270 7.12 24.19 -10.13
C ILE A 270 5.84 24.81 -9.55
N PRO A 271 5.76 26.13 -9.39
CA PRO A 271 4.65 26.76 -8.69
C PRO A 271 3.37 26.80 -9.55
N SER A 272 2.26 27.11 -8.89
CA SER A 272 0.99 27.45 -9.54
C SER A 272 0.42 28.71 -8.90
N LYS A 273 -0.38 29.46 -9.66
CA LYS A 273 -1.13 30.62 -9.15
C LYS A 273 -2.17 30.24 -8.08
N MET A 274 -2.50 28.95 -7.97
CA MET A 274 -3.44 28.40 -6.99
C MET A 274 -2.75 27.93 -5.70
N LEU A 275 -1.42 28.02 -5.62
CA LEU A 275 -0.63 27.66 -4.45
C LEU A 275 -0.47 28.87 -3.52
N THR A 276 -0.85 28.70 -2.27
CA THR A 276 -0.55 29.64 -1.18
C THR A 276 0.43 29.00 -0.23
N ILE A 277 1.62 29.61 -0.06
CA ILE A 277 2.60 29.21 0.94
C ILE A 277 2.51 30.19 2.11
N THR A 278 2.09 29.72 3.29
CA THR A 278 1.92 30.59 4.46
C THR A 278 3.27 30.98 5.07
N THR A 279 4.14 29.99 5.28
CA THR A 279 5.49 30.20 5.81
C THR A 279 6.50 29.49 4.91
N ARG A 280 7.51 30.21 4.44
CA ARG A 280 8.66 29.65 3.72
C ARG A 280 9.91 29.80 4.57
N ASN A 281 10.64 28.70 4.76
CA ASN A 281 11.88 28.62 5.52
C ASN A 281 12.98 27.98 4.65
N PRO A 282 13.65 28.75 3.78
CA PRO A 282 14.67 28.21 2.89
C PRO A 282 15.90 27.73 3.67
N ILE A 283 16.39 26.54 3.33
CA ILE A 283 17.66 25.99 3.81
C ILE A 283 18.74 26.35 2.79
N GLY A 284 19.76 27.09 3.22
CA GLY A 284 20.77 27.61 2.29
C GLY A 284 20.17 28.62 1.31
N ILE A 285 20.34 28.40 0.01
CA ILE A 285 19.76 29.27 -1.04
C ILE A 285 18.28 29.00 -1.33
N GLY A 286 17.69 27.96 -0.71
CA GLY A 286 16.32 27.52 -1.01
C GLY A 286 16.21 26.73 -2.33
N ALA A 287 15.00 26.24 -2.62
CA ALA A 287 14.68 25.56 -3.86
C ALA A 287 14.70 26.50 -5.07
N SER A 288 14.92 25.91 -6.24
CA SER A 288 14.72 26.58 -7.52
C SER A 288 13.23 26.69 -7.87
N GLY A 289 12.86 27.71 -8.65
CA GLY A 289 11.51 27.89 -9.20
C GLY A 289 10.51 28.69 -8.34
N LEU A 290 10.92 29.17 -7.16
CA LEU A 290 10.12 30.02 -6.26
C LEU A 290 10.50 31.51 -6.26
N THR A 291 11.15 31.98 -7.33
CA THR A 291 11.56 33.39 -7.50
C THR A 291 10.43 34.27 -8.04
#